data_AF-A0A3A4B881-F1
#
_entry.id   AF-A0A3A4B881-F1
#
_cell.length_a   1.000
_cell.length_b   1.000
_cell.length_c   1.000
_cell.angle_alpha   90.00
_cell.angle_beta   90.00
_cell.angle_gamma   90.00
#
_symmetry.space_group_name_H-M   'P 1'
#
loop_
_entity.id
_entity.type
_entity.pdbx_description
1 polymer ?
#
loop_
_entity_poly.entity_id
_entity_poly.type
_entity_poly.pdbx_seq_one_letter_code
_entity_poly.pdbx_strand_id
1 'polypeptide(L)'
;MSAQPTTASIVLHRFSGLPAYGEAEGLAEYLDPFGGGSRTWEVARWTGEECEIGFPATELVPSWIADTPGGTWIEVGLRARTVDDTLTKWYVLGRWTSGDAVHRTTLPGQGDADGDVAVDTFVAVRPVVSYRLRVTAHRLVGARAWPRLRSLRVMASAVHHPAPVPVSPPGPAAGLELAVPCRSQKVHAGHFPQWDGGGDNWCSPASVTMVLEYWGRRPDPAELTWIDPGDPHPAVDHAARHMYDHGYQGTGNWPFSTAYAGGFGLDAFVTRLRSLTEVESFIAAGIPVITSQAFREHELPGSGYSTSGHIMVVTGFTAAGDVIANDPAAPDDATVRRVYPRAAFENVWLRSSGSGGIVYIVRPPEIPLPPLDSVSEQEDSR
;
A
#
# COMPACT_ATOMS: atom_id res chain seq x y z
N MET A 1 -33.37 -21.78 -3.81
CA MET A 1 -32.78 -20.48 -4.17
C MET A 1 -31.30 -20.58 -3.90
N SER A 2 -30.51 -20.87 -4.94
CA SER A 2 -29.06 -20.92 -4.80
C SER A 2 -28.57 -19.52 -4.47
N ALA A 3 -27.98 -19.34 -3.29
CA ALA A 3 -27.27 -18.11 -2.96
C ALA A 3 -26.20 -17.91 -4.04
N GLN A 4 -26.28 -16.80 -4.78
CA GLN A 4 -25.15 -16.39 -5.61
C GLN A 4 -23.94 -16.28 -4.69
N PRO A 5 -22.76 -16.82 -5.08
CA PRO A 5 -21.55 -16.61 -4.30
C PRO A 5 -21.36 -15.10 -4.18
N THR A 6 -21.39 -14.58 -2.96
CA THR A 6 -21.18 -13.17 -2.66
C THR A 6 -19.79 -12.80 -3.14
N THR A 7 -19.72 -12.20 -4.32
CA THR A 7 -18.49 -11.73 -4.95
C THR A 7 -18.04 -10.50 -4.19
N ALA A 8 -16.75 -10.39 -3.85
CA ALA A 8 -16.24 -9.18 -3.22
C ALA A 8 -16.55 -7.96 -4.10
N SER A 9 -17.23 -6.98 -3.51
CA SER A 9 -17.45 -5.68 -4.14
C SER A 9 -16.21 -4.83 -3.88
N ILE A 10 -15.56 -4.39 -4.96
CA ILE A 10 -14.30 -3.65 -4.94
C ILE A 10 -14.39 -2.62 -6.05
N VAL A 11 -14.03 -1.38 -5.73
CA VAL A 11 -13.86 -0.29 -6.69
C VAL A 11 -12.60 0.49 -6.35
N LEU A 12 -11.90 0.98 -7.37
CA LEU A 12 -10.76 1.87 -7.24
C LEU A 12 -11.07 3.20 -7.90
N HIS A 13 -11.29 4.24 -7.09
CA HIS A 13 -11.47 5.59 -7.62
C HIS A 13 -10.13 6.29 -7.80
N ARG A 14 -10.04 7.09 -8.87
CA ARG A 14 -8.87 7.90 -9.19
C ARG A 14 -9.27 9.36 -9.29
N PHE A 15 -8.59 10.20 -8.52
CA PHE A 15 -8.84 11.63 -8.53
C PHE A 15 -7.99 12.31 -9.61
N SER A 16 -8.65 13.07 -10.49
CA SER A 16 -8.01 13.95 -11.47
C SER A 16 -8.01 15.40 -10.95
N GLY A 17 -7.24 16.30 -11.57
CA GLY A 17 -7.29 17.73 -11.21
C GLY A 17 -6.77 18.05 -9.80
N LEU A 18 -5.77 17.31 -9.32
CA LEU A 18 -5.17 17.51 -8.00
C LEU A 18 -4.64 18.95 -7.84
N PRO A 19 -4.73 19.52 -6.62
CA PRO A 19 -4.43 20.93 -6.39
C PRO A 19 -2.97 21.26 -6.67
N ALA A 20 -2.74 22.44 -7.24
CA ALA A 20 -1.50 23.16 -7.03
C ALA A 20 -1.73 24.11 -5.84
N TYR A 21 -1.11 23.82 -4.69
CA TYR A 21 -1.21 24.70 -3.54
C TYR A 21 -0.49 26.02 -3.84
N GLY A 22 -1.21 27.14 -3.76
CA GLY A 22 -0.72 28.48 -4.09
C GLY A 22 -0.43 29.30 -2.83
N GLU A 23 -1.49 29.80 -2.21
CA GLU A 23 -1.42 30.65 -1.02
C GLU A 23 -1.71 29.86 0.26
N ALA A 24 -1.13 30.30 1.38
CA ALA A 24 -1.44 29.75 2.68
C ALA A 24 -2.84 30.21 3.11
N GLU A 25 -3.68 29.26 3.53
CA GLU A 25 -5.00 29.53 4.14
C GLU A 25 -4.87 29.90 5.62
N GLY A 26 -3.73 29.61 6.24
CA GLY A 26 -3.49 29.92 7.64
C GLY A 26 -2.19 29.30 8.16
N LEU A 27 -2.05 29.35 9.48
CA LEU A 27 -0.95 28.75 10.22
C LEU A 27 -1.46 27.63 11.12
N ALA A 28 -0.66 26.58 11.28
CA ALA A 28 -0.88 25.51 12.23
C ALA A 28 0.42 25.21 12.99
N GLU A 29 0.34 25.13 14.32
CA GLU A 29 1.41 24.52 15.10
C GLU A 29 1.27 23.01 15.04
N TYR A 30 2.40 22.33 14.85
CA TYR A 30 2.47 20.89 14.92
C TYR A 30 3.66 20.48 15.80
N LEU A 31 3.34 19.78 16.89
CA LEU A 31 4.28 19.03 17.70
C LEU A 31 4.32 17.61 17.15
N ASP A 32 5.41 17.26 16.48
CA ASP A 32 5.66 15.89 16.06
C ASP A 32 5.88 15.02 17.31
N PRO A 33 5.00 14.02 17.55
CA PRO A 33 5.03 13.24 18.78
C PRO A 33 6.25 12.31 18.89
N PHE A 34 7.03 12.17 17.81
CA PHE A 34 8.22 11.33 17.75
C PHE A 34 9.53 12.14 17.76
N GLY A 35 9.47 13.47 17.78
CA GLY A 35 10.66 14.32 17.94
C GLY A 35 10.55 15.71 17.32
N GLY A 36 11.66 16.44 17.18
CA GLY A 36 11.73 17.65 16.34
C GLY A 36 11.16 18.96 16.91
N GLY A 37 10.48 18.91 18.05
CA GLY A 37 9.88 20.07 18.73
C GLY A 37 8.64 20.62 18.02
N SER A 38 7.93 21.56 18.66
CA SER A 38 6.81 22.24 18.02
C SER A 38 7.31 23.20 16.95
N ARG A 39 6.70 23.16 15.77
CA ARG A 39 6.99 24.09 14.66
C ARG A 39 5.69 24.65 14.11
N THR A 40 5.77 25.87 13.58
CA THR A 40 4.66 26.53 12.90
C THR A 40 4.75 26.31 11.39
N TRP A 41 3.64 25.92 10.79
CA TRP A 41 3.51 25.59 9.38
C TRP A 41 2.45 26.47 8.74
N GLU A 42 2.73 26.97 7.56
CA GLU A 42 1.69 27.42 6.64
C GLU A 42 0.90 26.21 6.15
N VAL A 43 -0.42 26.35 6.09
CA VAL A 43 -1.32 25.28 5.65
C VAL A 43 -2.15 25.71 4.45
N ALA A 44 -2.37 24.78 3.54
CA ALA A 44 -3.33 24.90 2.44
C ALA A 44 -4.06 23.58 2.28
N ARG A 45 -5.36 23.61 1.97
CA ARG A 45 -6.21 22.41 1.95
C ARG A 45 -6.84 22.24 0.60
N TRP A 46 -6.83 21.00 0.15
CA TRP A 46 -7.70 20.56 -0.92
C TRP A 46 -8.70 19.57 -0.36
N THR A 47 -9.97 19.77 -0.69
CA THR A 47 -11.05 18.83 -0.38
C THR A 47 -11.68 18.42 -1.69
N GLY A 48 -11.67 17.12 -1.97
CA GLY A 48 -12.31 16.57 -3.16
C GLY A 48 -13.83 16.64 -3.07
N GLU A 49 -14.48 16.41 -4.21
CA GLU A 49 -15.92 16.21 -4.26
C GLU A 49 -16.34 14.93 -3.53
N GLU A 50 -17.64 14.76 -3.37
CA GLU A 50 -18.19 13.52 -2.83
C GLU A 50 -18.19 12.46 -3.91
N CYS A 51 -17.48 11.36 -3.63
CA CYS A 51 -17.34 10.24 -4.53
C CYS A 51 -18.26 9.11 -4.07
N GLU A 52 -19.20 8.73 -4.92
CA GLU A 52 -20.13 7.61 -4.69
C GLU A 52 -19.41 6.27 -4.89
N ILE A 53 -19.60 5.33 -3.97
CA ILE A 53 -18.95 4.00 -4.01
C ILE A 53 -19.72 3.01 -4.88
N GLY A 54 -21.04 3.19 -5.00
CA GLY A 54 -21.92 2.30 -5.76
C GLY A 54 -22.35 1.02 -5.01
N PHE A 55 -21.81 0.77 -3.81
CA PHE A 55 -22.22 -0.31 -2.91
C PHE A 55 -21.92 0.05 -1.44
N PRO A 56 -22.56 -0.61 -0.46
CA PRO A 56 -22.24 -0.41 0.97
C PRO A 56 -20.87 -1.01 1.32
N ALA A 57 -19.82 -0.20 1.25
CA ALA A 57 -18.45 -0.59 1.57
C ALA A 57 -18.21 -0.67 3.09
N THR A 58 -17.33 -1.57 3.50
CA THR A 58 -16.90 -1.75 4.88
C THR A 58 -15.47 -1.28 5.12
N GLU A 59 -14.66 -1.18 4.07
CA GLU A 59 -13.24 -0.80 4.17
C GLU A 59 -12.83 0.14 3.05
N LEU A 60 -12.12 1.22 3.40
CA LEU A 60 -11.56 2.19 2.46
C LEU A 60 -10.07 2.39 2.73
N VAL A 61 -9.24 2.29 1.68
CA VAL A 61 -7.78 2.51 1.74
C VAL A 61 -7.38 3.58 0.73
N PRO A 62 -7.14 4.82 1.19
CA PRO A 62 -6.52 5.85 0.37
C PRO A 62 -5.03 5.56 0.15
N SER A 63 -4.57 5.72 -1.09
CA SER A 63 -3.15 5.71 -1.45
C SER A 63 -2.82 6.95 -2.28
N TRP A 64 -1.60 7.46 -2.12
CA TRP A 64 -1.18 8.73 -2.72
C TRP A 64 0.26 8.66 -3.17
N ILE A 65 0.59 9.56 -4.09
CA ILE A 65 1.97 9.89 -4.43
C ILE A 65 2.12 11.40 -4.35
N ALA A 66 3.11 11.86 -3.60
CA ALA A 66 3.40 13.29 -3.45
C ALA A 66 4.90 13.57 -3.49
N ASP A 67 5.26 14.71 -4.07
CA ASP A 67 6.60 15.27 -3.95
C ASP A 67 6.58 16.25 -2.78
N THR A 68 7.40 16.00 -1.76
CA THR A 68 7.50 16.85 -0.57
C THR A 68 8.91 17.42 -0.45
N PRO A 69 9.18 18.62 -1.01
CA PRO A 69 10.43 19.32 -0.79
C PRO A 69 10.77 19.47 0.70
N GLY A 70 12.05 19.69 1.02
CA GLY A 70 12.50 19.88 2.40
C GLY A 70 11.68 20.93 3.15
N GLY A 71 11.26 20.61 4.37
CA GLY A 71 10.38 21.47 5.17
C GLY A 71 8.92 21.45 4.72
N THR A 72 8.47 20.37 4.07
CA THR A 72 7.07 20.17 3.69
C THR A 72 6.58 18.75 3.95
N TRP A 73 5.28 18.61 4.17
CA TRP A 73 4.60 17.33 4.38
C TRP A 73 3.10 17.45 4.09
N ILE A 74 2.39 16.33 4.04
CA ILE A 74 0.93 16.29 3.81
C ILE A 74 0.21 15.49 4.91
N GLU A 75 -1.03 15.88 5.20
CA GLU A 75 -1.99 15.09 5.97
C GLU A 75 -3.12 14.64 5.05
N VAL A 76 -3.39 13.33 5.02
CA VAL A 76 -4.49 12.75 4.24
C VAL A 76 -5.63 12.40 5.18
N GLY A 77 -6.80 12.99 4.94
CA GLY A 77 -8.02 12.75 5.70
C GLY A 77 -9.17 12.23 4.84
N LEU A 78 -10.04 11.45 5.47
CA LEU A 78 -11.24 10.87 4.86
C LEU A 78 -12.46 11.15 5.73
N ARG A 79 -13.58 11.41 5.09
CA ARG A 79 -14.89 11.46 5.72
C ARG A 79 -15.87 10.70 4.85
N ALA A 80 -16.73 9.90 5.45
CA ALA A 80 -17.67 9.05 4.71
C ALA A 80 -19.12 9.39 5.04
N ARG A 81 -20.02 8.89 4.20
CA ARG A 81 -21.46 8.84 4.46
C ARG A 81 -21.87 7.39 4.64
N THR A 82 -22.51 7.09 5.75
CA THR A 82 -23.03 5.76 6.06
C THR A 82 -24.28 5.45 5.23
N VAL A 83 -24.67 4.17 5.18
CA VAL A 83 -25.92 3.70 4.55
C VAL A 83 -27.19 4.34 5.12
N ASP A 84 -27.14 4.90 6.33
CA ASP A 84 -28.26 5.60 6.98
C ASP A 84 -28.19 7.14 6.82
N ASP A 85 -27.39 7.62 5.86
CA ASP A 85 -27.19 9.05 5.53
C ASP A 85 -26.54 9.88 6.65
N THR A 86 -25.86 9.22 7.60
CA THR A 86 -25.04 9.89 8.61
C THR A 86 -23.67 10.24 8.03
N LEU A 87 -23.25 11.49 8.21
CA LEU A 87 -21.91 11.94 7.84
C LEU A 87 -20.94 11.70 9.00
N THR A 88 -19.87 10.97 8.75
CA THR A 88 -18.86 10.71 9.79
C THR A 88 -18.08 11.97 10.14
N LYS A 89 -17.27 11.90 11.21
CA LYS A 89 -16.19 12.88 11.38
C LYS A 89 -15.10 12.68 10.30
N TRP A 90 -14.14 13.60 10.27
CA TRP A 90 -12.91 13.39 9.50
C TRP A 90 -11.97 12.46 10.28
N TYR A 91 -11.53 11.40 9.64
CA TYR A 91 -10.44 10.54 10.10
C TYR A 91 -9.15 10.92 9.36
N VAL A 92 -8.01 10.85 10.03
CA VAL A 92 -6.69 11.07 9.47
C VAL A 92 -6.05 9.73 9.14
N LEU A 93 -5.80 9.47 7.86
CA LEU A 93 -5.23 8.21 7.39
C LEU A 93 -3.69 8.24 7.42
N GLY A 94 -3.08 9.41 7.44
CA GLY A 94 -1.65 9.52 7.62
C GLY A 94 -1.12 10.92 7.49
N ARG A 95 0.00 11.16 8.16
CA ARG A 95 0.89 12.29 7.95
C ARG A 95 2.14 11.78 7.25
N TRP A 96 2.47 12.37 6.11
CA TRP A 96 3.47 11.78 5.23
C TRP A 96 4.39 12.83 4.60
N THR A 97 5.66 12.46 4.46
CA THR A 97 6.69 13.18 3.73
C THR A 97 7.72 12.18 3.20
N SER A 98 8.23 12.41 2.00
CA SER A 98 9.34 11.64 1.42
C SER A 98 10.68 11.90 2.14
N GLY A 99 10.80 13.05 2.82
CA GLY A 99 12.00 13.46 3.55
C GLY A 99 11.85 13.32 5.07
N ASP A 100 12.46 14.25 5.80
CA ASP A 100 12.53 14.25 7.27
C ASP A 100 11.93 15.52 7.90
N ALA A 101 10.97 16.16 7.21
CA ALA A 101 10.32 17.36 7.71
C ALA A 101 9.56 17.10 9.03
N VAL A 102 8.96 15.91 9.12
CA VAL A 102 8.26 15.31 10.26
C VAL A 102 8.43 13.79 10.16
N HIS A 103 8.20 13.07 11.25
CA HIS A 103 8.09 11.62 11.22
C HIS A 103 6.78 11.20 10.55
N ARG A 104 6.87 10.32 9.53
CA ARG A 104 5.71 9.72 8.88
C ARG A 104 4.93 8.89 9.90
N THR A 105 3.61 9.06 9.95
CA THR A 105 2.80 8.38 10.97
C THR A 105 1.35 8.22 10.56
N THR A 106 0.78 7.05 10.85
CA THR A 106 -0.68 6.88 11.05
C THR A 106 -1.06 7.30 12.47
N LEU A 107 -2.34 7.50 12.73
CA LEU A 107 -2.84 7.99 14.02
C LEU A 107 -3.75 6.95 14.67
N PRO A 108 -3.37 6.36 15.82
CA PRO A 108 -4.24 5.41 16.52
C PRO A 108 -5.38 6.12 17.26
N GLY A 109 -6.37 5.34 17.70
CA GLY A 109 -7.40 5.80 18.65
C GLY A 109 -8.44 6.74 18.05
N GLN A 110 -8.72 6.60 16.76
CA GLN A 110 -9.71 7.42 16.07
C GLN A 110 -11.13 6.83 16.13
N GLY A 111 -11.29 5.63 16.66
CA GLY A 111 -12.56 4.90 16.69
C GLY A 111 -13.73 5.64 17.35
N ASP A 112 -14.92 5.46 16.77
CA ASP A 112 -16.20 5.92 17.31
C ASP A 112 -17.37 5.02 16.83
N ALA A 113 -18.60 5.56 16.80
CA ALA A 113 -19.79 4.83 16.39
C ALA A 113 -19.90 4.60 14.87
N ASP A 114 -19.08 5.28 14.06
CA ASP A 114 -19.12 5.20 12.60
C ASP A 114 -18.04 4.27 12.06
N GLY A 115 -16.85 4.28 12.66
CA GLY A 115 -15.70 3.53 12.19
C GLY A 115 -14.43 3.81 12.99
N ASP A 116 -13.34 3.20 12.55
CA ASP A 116 -11.98 3.43 13.07
C ASP A 116 -10.97 3.40 11.91
N VAL A 117 -9.75 3.88 12.16
CA VAL A 117 -8.62 3.72 11.25
C VAL A 117 -7.69 2.64 11.81
N ALA A 118 -7.74 1.48 11.19
CA ALA A 118 -6.81 0.38 11.45
C ALA A 118 -5.54 0.60 10.63
N VAL A 119 -4.59 1.35 11.20
CA VAL A 119 -3.33 1.77 10.56
C VAL A 119 -3.59 2.59 9.29
N ASP A 120 -3.74 1.94 8.15
CA ASP A 120 -3.92 2.55 6.82
C ASP A 120 -5.33 2.36 6.24
N THR A 121 -6.21 1.63 6.94
CA THR A 121 -7.54 1.28 6.47
C THR A 121 -8.60 1.94 7.34
N PHE A 122 -9.50 2.72 6.74
CA PHE A 122 -10.74 3.08 7.41
C PHE A 122 -11.67 1.86 7.42
N VAL A 123 -12.01 1.36 8.61
CA VAL A 123 -12.92 0.23 8.83
C VAL A 123 -14.22 0.77 9.38
N ALA A 124 -15.29 0.61 8.60
CA ALA A 124 -16.62 1.07 8.97
C ALA A 124 -17.26 0.13 10.00
N VAL A 125 -17.80 0.70 11.09
CA VAL A 125 -18.73 -0.01 11.98
C VAL A 125 -20.09 -0.15 11.28
N ARG A 126 -20.52 0.90 10.58
CA ARG A 126 -21.68 0.91 9.70
C ARG A 126 -21.21 1.09 8.26
N PRO A 127 -21.64 0.26 7.29
CA PRO A 127 -21.20 0.40 5.91
C PRO A 127 -21.42 1.82 5.36
N VAL A 128 -20.53 2.23 4.48
CA VAL A 128 -20.51 3.57 3.86
C VAL A 128 -20.78 3.49 2.37
N VAL A 129 -21.43 4.52 1.82
CA VAL A 129 -21.90 4.56 0.42
C VAL A 129 -21.22 5.64 -0.41
N SER A 130 -20.67 6.66 0.24
CA SER A 130 -19.87 7.71 -0.40
C SER A 130 -18.78 8.20 0.56
N TYR A 131 -17.79 8.89 0.02
CA TYR A 131 -16.76 9.54 0.83
C TYR A 131 -16.22 10.82 0.19
N ARG A 132 -15.52 11.62 0.99
CA ARG A 132 -14.72 12.76 0.58
C ARG A 132 -13.31 12.62 1.10
N LEU A 133 -12.35 13.07 0.30
CA LEU A 133 -10.95 13.19 0.71
C LEU A 133 -10.60 14.64 1.01
N ARG A 134 -9.65 14.81 1.92
CA ARG A 134 -8.99 16.07 2.16
C ARG A 134 -7.48 15.83 2.25
N VAL A 135 -6.72 16.62 1.52
CA VAL A 135 -5.25 16.64 1.63
C VAL A 135 -4.83 18.02 2.10
N THR A 136 -4.32 18.09 3.32
CA THR A 136 -3.75 19.31 3.89
C THR A 136 -2.26 19.32 3.60
N ALA A 137 -1.79 20.29 2.83
CA ALA A 137 -0.37 20.53 2.64
C ALA A 137 0.16 21.42 3.76
N HIS A 138 1.34 21.07 4.27
CA HIS A 138 2.07 21.83 5.27
C HIS A 138 3.41 22.26 4.71
N ARG A 139 3.72 23.55 4.86
CA ARG A 139 5.00 24.15 4.48
C ARG A 139 5.55 24.91 5.68
N LEU A 140 6.81 24.69 6.03
CA LEU A 140 7.44 25.41 7.14
C LEU A 140 7.39 26.91 6.85
N VAL A 141 7.06 27.74 7.85
CA VAL A 141 7.04 29.20 7.67
C VAL A 141 8.37 29.68 7.10
N GLY A 142 8.31 30.38 5.96
CA GLY A 142 9.49 30.89 5.23
C GLY A 142 10.07 29.95 4.17
N ALA A 143 9.60 28.69 4.07
CA ALA A 143 9.93 27.83 2.94
C ALA A 143 9.20 28.29 1.67
N ARG A 144 9.79 28.01 0.49
CA ARG A 144 9.31 28.56 -0.79
C ARG A 144 8.37 27.64 -1.56
N ALA A 145 8.54 26.32 -1.43
CA ALA A 145 7.81 25.33 -2.21
C ALA A 145 6.72 24.66 -1.37
N TRP A 146 5.55 24.42 -1.96
CA TRP A 146 4.53 23.54 -1.41
C TRP A 146 4.79 22.08 -1.81
N PRO A 147 4.31 21.09 -1.04
CA PRO A 147 4.10 19.74 -1.54
C PRO A 147 3.33 19.74 -2.85
N ARG A 148 3.61 18.77 -3.71
CA ARG A 148 2.83 18.52 -4.92
C ARG A 148 2.23 17.12 -4.86
N LEU A 149 0.92 17.03 -4.89
CA LEU A 149 0.22 15.75 -5.02
C LEU A 149 0.21 15.32 -6.49
N ARG A 150 0.75 14.13 -6.79
CA ARG A 150 0.85 13.57 -8.15
C ARG A 150 -0.24 12.57 -8.46
N SER A 151 -0.64 11.77 -7.47
CA SER A 151 -1.78 10.86 -7.59
C SER A 151 -2.48 10.71 -6.25
N LEU A 152 -3.78 10.44 -6.32
CA LEU A 152 -4.61 10.09 -5.19
C LEU A 152 -5.65 9.07 -5.66
N ARG A 153 -5.73 7.94 -4.97
CA ARG A 153 -6.66 6.86 -5.26
C ARG A 153 -7.25 6.31 -3.98
N VAL A 154 -8.44 5.76 -4.05
CA VAL A 154 -9.07 5.07 -2.93
C VAL A 154 -9.62 3.75 -3.41
N MET A 155 -9.18 2.67 -2.78
CA MET A 155 -9.87 1.39 -2.89
C MET A 155 -10.98 1.38 -1.85
N ALA A 156 -12.21 1.17 -2.28
CA ALA A 156 -13.34 0.86 -1.40
C ALA A 156 -13.76 -0.59 -1.61
N SER A 157 -14.10 -1.28 -0.53
CA SER A 157 -14.49 -2.69 -0.62
C SER A 157 -15.47 -3.15 0.44
N ALA A 158 -16.20 -4.21 0.12
CA ALA A 158 -16.98 -5.03 1.03
C ALA A 158 -16.58 -6.49 0.79
N VAL A 159 -15.62 -6.98 1.57
CA VAL A 159 -15.04 -8.32 1.40
C VAL A 159 -15.55 -9.27 2.47
N HIS A 160 -16.35 -10.24 2.05
CA HIS A 160 -16.80 -11.35 2.89
C HIS A 160 -16.42 -12.68 2.24
N HIS A 161 -15.23 -13.16 2.57
CA HIS A 161 -14.70 -14.44 2.11
C HIS A 161 -14.41 -15.34 3.32
N PRO A 162 -15.42 -16.10 3.80
CA PRO A 162 -15.17 -17.16 4.75
C PRO A 162 -14.30 -18.24 4.08
N ALA A 163 -13.40 -18.85 4.85
CA ALA A 163 -12.59 -19.96 4.38
C ALA A 163 -13.41 -21.27 4.32
N PRO A 164 -13.16 -22.17 3.35
CA PRO A 164 -12.21 -22.03 2.24
C PRO A 164 -12.77 -21.15 1.12
N VAL A 165 -11.89 -20.34 0.49
CA VAL A 165 -12.28 -19.53 -0.68
C VAL A 165 -12.35 -20.39 -1.95
N PRO A 166 -13.20 -20.05 -2.94
CA PRO A 166 -13.20 -20.71 -4.23
C PRO A 166 -11.84 -20.59 -4.92
N VAL A 167 -11.35 -21.71 -5.47
CA VAL A 167 -10.09 -21.73 -6.24
C VAL A 167 -10.39 -21.28 -7.67
N SER A 168 -9.71 -20.25 -8.13
CA SER A 168 -9.82 -19.77 -9.51
C SER A 168 -9.06 -20.69 -10.47
N PRO A 169 -9.49 -20.83 -11.74
CA PRO A 169 -8.75 -21.60 -12.73
C PRO A 169 -7.48 -20.85 -13.17
N PRO A 170 -6.42 -21.56 -13.62
CA PRO A 170 -5.29 -20.94 -14.29
C PRO A 170 -5.77 -20.06 -15.46
N GLY A 171 -5.15 -18.89 -15.61
CA GLY A 171 -5.51 -17.84 -16.54
C GLY A 171 -4.41 -17.53 -17.56
N PRO A 172 -4.29 -16.26 -18.01
CA PRO A 172 -3.45 -15.89 -19.16
C PRO A 172 -1.95 -15.96 -18.90
N ALA A 173 -1.50 -16.08 -17.65
CA ALA A 173 -0.08 -16.11 -17.29
C ALA A 173 0.40 -17.51 -16.88
N ALA A 174 -0.39 -18.56 -17.12
CA ALA A 174 0.05 -19.94 -16.90
C ALA A 174 1.34 -20.24 -17.70
N GLY A 175 2.41 -20.59 -16.99
CA GLY A 175 3.73 -20.85 -17.57
C GLY A 175 4.58 -19.60 -17.83
N LEU A 176 4.14 -18.42 -17.39
CA LEU A 176 4.89 -17.16 -17.48
C LEU A 176 5.52 -16.82 -16.13
N GLU A 177 6.77 -16.36 -16.18
CA GLU A 177 7.49 -15.83 -15.02
C GLU A 177 8.26 -14.57 -15.41
N LEU A 178 8.06 -13.50 -14.64
CA LEU A 178 8.77 -12.24 -14.77
C LEU A 178 10.12 -12.34 -14.04
N ALA A 179 11.17 -11.79 -14.64
CA ALA A 179 12.53 -11.77 -14.09
C ALA A 179 12.69 -10.71 -12.99
N VAL A 180 11.86 -10.79 -11.93
CA VAL A 180 11.94 -9.90 -10.77
C VAL A 180 13.12 -10.34 -9.90
N PRO A 181 14.06 -9.44 -9.56
CA PRO A 181 15.19 -9.76 -8.68
C PRO A 181 14.72 -10.33 -7.34
N CYS A 182 15.49 -11.27 -6.79
CA CYS A 182 15.24 -11.84 -5.46
C CYS A 182 16.00 -11.06 -4.40
N ARG A 183 15.31 -10.62 -3.34
CA ARG A 183 15.91 -9.95 -2.17
C ARG A 183 15.36 -10.58 -0.90
N SER A 184 16.24 -11.18 -0.12
CA SER A 184 15.91 -11.66 1.21
C SER A 184 15.85 -10.49 2.20
N GLN A 185 14.86 -10.46 3.08
CA GLN A 185 14.87 -9.52 4.21
C GLN A 185 15.84 -9.98 5.31
N LYS A 186 16.10 -11.30 5.43
CA LYS A 186 16.86 -11.88 6.55
C LYS A 186 18.35 -11.60 6.49
N VAL A 187 18.88 -11.25 5.32
CA VAL A 187 20.28 -10.80 5.22
C VAL A 187 20.51 -9.44 5.90
N HIS A 188 19.44 -8.71 6.21
CA HIS A 188 19.46 -7.44 6.95
C HIS A 188 19.08 -7.61 8.43
N ALA A 189 19.11 -8.84 8.96
CA ALA A 189 18.78 -9.09 10.37
C ALA A 189 19.72 -8.28 11.30
N GLY A 190 19.12 -7.51 12.22
CA GLY A 190 19.84 -6.62 13.12
C GLY A 190 20.27 -5.27 12.52
N HIS A 191 20.04 -5.02 11.23
CA HIS A 191 20.26 -3.71 10.64
C HIS A 191 19.21 -2.73 11.14
N PHE A 192 19.64 -1.51 11.50
CA PHE A 192 18.77 -0.39 11.89
C PHE A 192 17.51 -0.79 12.70
N PRO A 193 17.66 -1.42 13.88
CA PRO A 193 16.56 -2.03 14.63
C PRO A 193 15.49 -1.04 15.08
N GLN A 194 15.75 0.27 15.03
CA GLN A 194 14.75 1.31 15.27
C GLN A 194 13.60 1.31 14.25
N TRP A 195 13.78 0.69 13.09
CA TRP A 195 12.73 0.51 12.09
C TRP A 195 12.23 -0.92 12.17
N ASP A 196 11.33 -1.21 13.11
CA ASP A 196 10.63 -2.49 13.22
C ASP A 196 11.55 -3.69 13.50
N GLY A 197 12.62 -3.50 14.30
CA GLY A 197 13.53 -4.60 14.67
C GLY A 197 14.50 -5.05 13.56
N GLY A 198 14.54 -4.36 12.43
CA GLY A 198 15.44 -4.64 11.32
C GLY A 198 14.90 -5.63 10.31
N GLY A 199 15.79 -6.26 9.54
CA GLY A 199 15.44 -7.21 8.47
C GLY A 199 14.50 -8.35 8.86
N ASP A 200 14.31 -8.63 10.15
CA ASP A 200 13.33 -9.61 10.62
C ASP A 200 11.88 -9.25 10.29
N ASN A 201 11.55 -7.96 10.09
CA ASN A 201 10.20 -7.50 9.76
C ASN A 201 10.12 -6.66 8.47
N TRP A 202 11.16 -6.67 7.64
CA TRP A 202 11.24 -5.86 6.40
C TRP A 202 10.69 -6.55 5.14
N CYS A 203 9.63 -7.36 5.27
CA CYS A 203 9.00 -8.04 4.13
C CYS A 203 8.49 -7.05 3.06
N SER A 204 7.88 -5.93 3.47
CA SER A 204 7.42 -4.89 2.54
C SER A 204 8.57 -4.11 1.90
N PRO A 205 9.56 -3.57 2.66
CA PRO A 205 10.76 -2.95 2.07
C PRO A 205 11.49 -3.82 1.04
N ALA A 206 11.70 -5.10 1.34
CA ALA A 206 12.34 -6.03 0.42
C ALA A 206 11.47 -6.25 -0.84
N SER A 207 10.16 -6.46 -0.67
CA SER A 207 9.22 -6.65 -1.79
C SER A 207 9.11 -5.45 -2.71
N VAL A 208 9.02 -4.24 -2.16
CA VAL A 208 9.00 -3.00 -2.94
C VAL A 208 10.33 -2.80 -3.66
N THR A 209 11.45 -3.06 -3.00
CA THR A 209 12.78 -2.98 -3.62
C THR A 209 12.92 -3.92 -4.82
N MET A 210 12.46 -5.17 -4.70
CA MET A 210 12.45 -6.13 -5.83
C MET A 210 11.69 -5.58 -7.04
N VAL A 211 10.52 -4.97 -6.83
CA VAL A 211 9.71 -4.40 -7.91
C VAL A 211 10.31 -3.10 -8.47
N LEU A 212 10.92 -2.25 -7.63
CA LEU A 212 11.67 -1.07 -8.09
C LEU A 212 12.81 -1.48 -9.03
N GLU A 213 13.61 -2.46 -8.62
CA GLU A 213 14.75 -2.95 -9.40
C GLU A 213 14.31 -3.64 -10.69
N TYR A 214 13.19 -4.38 -10.68
CA TYR A 214 12.59 -4.94 -11.90
C TYR A 214 12.30 -3.85 -12.94
N TRP A 215 11.86 -2.67 -12.50
CA TRP A 215 11.66 -1.50 -13.34
C TRP A 215 12.93 -0.65 -13.55
N GLY A 216 14.11 -1.12 -13.13
CA GLY A 216 15.37 -0.40 -13.25
C GLY A 216 15.43 0.88 -12.41
N ARG A 217 14.68 0.96 -11.31
CA ARG A 217 14.66 2.07 -10.36
C ARG A 217 15.42 1.69 -9.08
N ARG A 218 16.09 2.66 -8.48
CA ARG A 218 16.84 2.53 -7.22
C ARG A 218 17.09 3.90 -6.58
N PRO A 219 17.36 3.97 -5.27
CA PRO A 219 17.87 5.17 -4.61
C PRO A 219 19.12 5.72 -5.28
N ASP A 220 19.33 7.04 -5.20
CA ASP A 220 20.60 7.62 -5.60
C ASP A 220 21.71 7.09 -4.67
N PRO A 221 22.90 6.70 -5.17
CA PRO A 221 24.01 6.28 -4.32
C PRO A 221 24.35 7.28 -3.20
N ALA A 222 24.13 8.58 -3.40
CA ALA A 222 24.32 9.60 -2.38
C ALA A 222 23.32 9.48 -1.20
N GLU A 223 22.14 8.91 -1.44
CA GLU A 223 21.12 8.66 -0.41
C GLU A 223 21.41 7.40 0.40
N LEU A 224 22.42 6.60 0.02
CA LEU A 224 22.78 5.33 0.66
C LEU A 224 24.04 5.43 1.53
N THR A 225 24.69 6.59 1.61
CA THR A 225 26.01 6.75 2.27
C THR A 225 25.99 6.55 3.79
N TRP A 226 24.81 6.47 4.41
CA TRP A 226 24.64 6.19 5.83
C TRP A 226 24.55 4.68 6.14
N ILE A 227 24.54 3.84 5.10
CA ILE A 227 24.53 2.38 5.19
C ILE A 227 25.96 1.85 5.01
N ASP A 228 26.27 0.72 5.65
CA ASP A 228 27.58 0.06 5.50
C ASP A 228 27.84 -0.24 4.02
N PRO A 229 28.99 0.16 3.44
CA PRO A 229 29.35 -0.19 2.07
C PRO A 229 29.42 -1.70 1.77
N GLY A 230 29.53 -2.53 2.81
CA GLY A 230 29.47 -4.00 2.72
C GLY A 230 28.06 -4.59 2.75
N ASP A 231 27.02 -3.77 2.90
CA ASP A 231 25.62 -4.22 2.85
C ASP A 231 25.31 -4.84 1.47
N PRO A 232 24.68 -6.03 1.40
CA PRO A 232 24.39 -6.69 0.14
C PRO A 232 23.36 -5.93 -0.71
N HIS A 233 22.38 -5.27 -0.08
CA HIS A 233 21.26 -4.59 -0.73
C HIS A 233 20.84 -3.31 0.03
N PRO A 234 21.65 -2.24 0.03
CA PRO A 234 21.38 -1.03 0.80
C PRO A 234 20.05 -0.33 0.41
N ALA A 235 19.49 -0.66 -0.76
CA ALA A 235 18.17 -0.20 -1.15
C ALA A 235 17.03 -0.73 -0.26
N VAL A 236 17.20 -1.91 0.37
CA VAL A 236 16.23 -2.48 1.32
C VAL A 236 16.22 -1.70 2.62
N ASP A 237 17.37 -1.37 3.19
CA ASP A 237 17.51 -0.51 4.38
C ASP A 237 16.96 0.90 4.11
N HIS A 238 17.23 1.45 2.92
CA HIS A 238 16.67 2.71 2.49
C HIS A 238 15.13 2.64 2.42
N ALA A 239 14.58 1.60 1.79
CA ALA A 239 13.13 1.38 1.76
C ALA A 239 12.56 1.28 3.18
N ALA A 240 13.19 0.53 4.08
CA ALA A 240 12.74 0.40 5.46
C ALA A 240 12.64 1.76 6.17
N ARG A 241 13.68 2.60 6.10
CA ARG A 241 13.66 3.97 6.67
C ARG A 241 12.53 4.83 6.11
N HIS A 242 12.36 4.82 4.79
CA HIS A 242 11.44 5.73 4.11
C HIS A 242 9.98 5.23 4.11
N MET A 243 9.75 3.96 4.42
CA MET A 243 8.42 3.35 4.55
C MET A 243 7.96 3.19 6.00
N TYR A 244 8.87 3.34 6.97
CA TYR A 244 8.53 3.19 8.39
C TYR A 244 7.47 4.20 8.85
N ASP A 245 6.42 3.66 9.47
CA ASP A 245 5.35 4.39 10.11
C ASP A 245 5.59 4.41 11.62
N HIS A 246 5.83 5.60 12.18
CA HIS A 246 6.16 5.75 13.59
C HIS A 246 4.99 5.46 14.55
N GLY A 247 3.75 5.70 14.12
CA GLY A 247 2.56 5.44 14.92
C GLY A 247 2.18 3.97 14.94
N TYR A 248 2.34 3.29 13.80
CA TYR A 248 2.20 1.84 13.66
C TYR A 248 3.40 1.06 14.22
N GLN A 249 4.58 1.69 14.23
CA GLN A 249 5.87 1.09 14.57
C GLN A 249 6.27 -0.05 13.63
N GLY A 250 5.94 0.08 12.34
CA GLY A 250 6.20 -0.96 11.35
C GLY A 250 6.47 -0.43 9.95
N THR A 251 7.04 -1.29 9.10
CA THR A 251 7.33 -0.98 7.69
C THR A 251 6.27 -1.49 6.71
N GLY A 252 5.24 -2.17 7.23
CA GLY A 252 4.15 -2.81 6.47
C GLY A 252 2.96 -1.90 6.13
N ASN A 253 3.06 -0.59 6.28
CA ASN A 253 1.99 0.36 5.93
C ASN A 253 1.83 0.45 4.40
N TRP A 254 0.67 0.09 3.86
CA TRP A 254 0.49 -0.11 2.40
C TRP A 254 0.54 1.21 1.61
N PRO A 255 -0.16 2.29 2.02
CA PRO A 255 -0.02 3.60 1.39
C PRO A 255 1.40 4.17 1.46
N PHE A 256 2.13 3.97 2.57
CA PHE A 256 3.51 4.49 2.67
C PHE A 256 4.45 3.74 1.73
N SER A 257 4.25 2.42 1.57
CA SER A 257 4.97 1.58 0.61
C SER A 257 4.77 2.07 -0.83
N THR A 258 3.52 2.37 -1.21
CA THR A 258 3.19 2.86 -2.56
C THR A 258 3.65 4.31 -2.79
N ALA A 259 3.56 5.17 -1.76
CA ALA A 259 4.09 6.53 -1.82
C ALA A 259 5.63 6.56 -1.99
N TYR A 260 6.34 5.66 -1.29
CA TYR A 260 7.79 5.47 -1.47
C TYR A 260 8.13 5.05 -2.90
N ALA A 261 7.44 4.04 -3.45
CA ALA A 261 7.64 3.61 -4.83
C ALA A 261 7.37 4.75 -5.83
N GLY A 262 6.37 5.59 -5.55
CA GLY A 262 6.05 6.77 -6.33
C GLY A 262 7.21 7.76 -6.43
N GLY A 263 8.05 7.88 -5.40
CA GLY A 263 9.25 8.74 -5.39
C GLY A 263 10.24 8.45 -6.52
N PHE A 264 10.20 7.25 -7.10
CA PHE A 264 11.05 6.82 -8.22
C PHE A 264 10.42 7.03 -9.60
N GLY A 265 9.40 7.89 -9.68
CA GLY A 265 8.68 8.21 -10.91
C GLY A 265 7.71 7.12 -11.37
N LEU A 266 7.40 6.15 -10.52
CA LEU A 266 6.43 5.10 -10.80
C LEU A 266 5.01 5.56 -10.43
N ASP A 267 4.02 4.93 -11.06
CA ASP A 267 2.65 4.94 -10.61
C ASP A 267 2.43 3.75 -9.68
N ALA A 268 1.88 4.01 -8.49
CA ALA A 268 1.76 3.05 -7.41
C ALA A 268 0.49 3.29 -6.61
N PHE A 269 -0.21 2.21 -6.23
CA PHE A 269 -1.46 2.28 -5.48
C PHE A 269 -1.81 0.96 -4.80
N VAL A 270 -2.65 1.06 -3.79
CA VAL A 270 -3.22 -0.09 -3.08
C VAL A 270 -4.58 -0.42 -3.68
N THR A 271 -4.85 -1.70 -3.93
CA THR A 271 -6.18 -2.18 -4.30
C THR A 271 -6.42 -3.59 -3.76
N ARG A 272 -7.58 -4.17 -4.10
CA ARG A 272 -7.86 -5.60 -3.89
C ARG A 272 -8.14 -6.27 -5.22
N LEU A 273 -7.72 -7.52 -5.33
CA LEU A 273 -8.08 -8.40 -6.44
C LEU A 273 -8.89 -9.59 -5.92
N ARG A 274 -9.74 -10.14 -6.79
CA ARG A 274 -10.73 -11.16 -6.41
C ARG A 274 -10.26 -12.59 -6.60
N SER A 275 -9.18 -12.79 -7.36
CA SER A 275 -8.68 -14.10 -7.72
C SER A 275 -7.25 -14.05 -8.23
N LEU A 276 -6.58 -15.19 -8.21
CA LEU A 276 -5.30 -15.35 -8.89
C LEU A 276 -5.44 -15.20 -10.42
N THR A 277 -6.61 -15.45 -11.01
CA THR A 277 -6.85 -15.14 -12.43
C THR A 277 -6.77 -13.64 -12.72
N GLU A 278 -7.20 -12.77 -11.80
CA GLU A 278 -6.98 -11.32 -11.92
C GLU A 278 -5.48 -10.98 -11.78
N VAL A 279 -4.77 -11.60 -10.84
CA VAL A 279 -3.30 -11.45 -10.69
C VAL A 279 -2.58 -11.86 -11.97
N GLU A 280 -2.97 -12.97 -12.59
CA GLU A 280 -2.42 -13.43 -13.87
C GLU A 280 -2.58 -12.39 -15.00
N SER A 281 -3.62 -11.57 -14.98
CA SER A 281 -3.80 -10.51 -15.97
C SER A 281 -2.74 -9.41 -15.83
N PHE A 282 -2.29 -9.11 -14.61
CA PHE A 282 -1.15 -8.20 -14.37
C PHE A 282 0.18 -8.83 -14.80
N ILE A 283 0.40 -10.11 -14.45
CA ILE A 283 1.62 -10.82 -14.85
C ILE A 283 1.72 -10.92 -16.37
N ALA A 284 0.62 -11.21 -17.06
CA ALA A 284 0.55 -11.22 -18.53
C ALA A 284 0.84 -9.83 -19.15
N ALA A 285 0.53 -8.75 -18.42
CA ALA A 285 0.88 -7.38 -18.79
C ALA A 285 2.32 -6.98 -18.39
N GLY A 286 3.11 -7.90 -17.83
CA GLY A 286 4.48 -7.64 -17.39
C GLY A 286 4.58 -6.90 -16.06
N ILE A 287 3.51 -6.85 -15.26
CA ILE A 287 3.44 -6.14 -13.97
C ILE A 287 3.49 -7.16 -12.82
N PRO A 288 4.58 -7.22 -12.04
CA PRO A 288 4.62 -8.00 -10.80
C PRO A 288 3.59 -7.50 -9.79
N VAL A 289 3.03 -8.40 -8.99
CA VAL A 289 1.98 -8.06 -8.02
C VAL A 289 2.50 -8.31 -6.61
N ILE A 290 2.55 -7.27 -5.79
CA ILE A 290 2.90 -7.39 -4.37
C ILE A 290 1.62 -7.76 -3.61
N THR A 291 1.61 -8.88 -2.88
CA THR A 291 0.45 -9.37 -2.13
C THR A 291 0.67 -9.28 -0.63
N SER A 292 -0.41 -9.08 0.13
CA SER A 292 -0.41 -9.12 1.59
C SER A 292 -1.17 -10.35 2.08
N GLN A 293 -0.60 -11.15 2.99
CA GLN A 293 -1.26 -12.35 3.51
C GLN A 293 -0.86 -12.64 4.95
N ALA A 294 -1.68 -13.42 5.64
CA ALA A 294 -1.38 -13.95 6.97
C ALA A 294 -1.73 -15.43 6.98
N PHE A 295 -0.90 -16.27 7.59
CA PHE A 295 -1.09 -17.72 7.57
C PHE A 295 -0.32 -18.43 8.68
N ARG A 296 -0.82 -19.62 9.03
CA ARG A 296 -0.06 -20.63 9.76
C ARG A 296 0.71 -21.46 8.75
N GLU A 297 1.86 -21.99 9.17
CA GLU A 297 2.79 -22.74 8.32
C GLU A 297 2.12 -23.86 7.50
N HIS A 298 1.20 -24.61 8.12
CA HIS A 298 0.49 -25.69 7.44
C HIS A 298 -0.54 -25.22 6.39
N GLU A 299 -0.96 -23.95 6.42
CA GLU A 299 -1.93 -23.40 5.47
C GLU A 299 -1.29 -23.01 4.15
N LEU A 300 0.03 -22.73 4.14
CA LEU A 300 0.81 -22.43 2.95
C LEU A 300 2.02 -23.37 2.85
N PRO A 301 1.82 -24.60 2.31
CA PRO A 301 2.89 -25.58 2.18
C PRO A 301 4.08 -25.02 1.41
N GLY A 302 5.29 -25.25 1.91
CA GLY A 302 6.54 -24.73 1.33
C GLY A 302 6.98 -23.37 1.89
N SER A 303 6.18 -22.71 2.73
CA SER A 303 6.59 -21.47 3.42
C SER A 303 7.64 -21.73 4.50
N GLY A 304 7.39 -22.72 5.38
CA GLY A 304 8.29 -23.07 6.48
C GLY A 304 8.21 -22.15 7.71
N TYR A 305 7.16 -21.33 7.82
CA TYR A 305 6.93 -20.43 8.95
C TYR A 305 5.46 -20.03 9.07
N SER A 306 5.08 -19.43 10.21
CA SER A 306 3.77 -18.81 10.43
C SER A 306 3.92 -17.30 10.56
N THR A 307 2.91 -16.53 10.18
CA THR A 307 2.91 -15.06 10.25
C THR A 307 1.50 -14.49 10.43
N SER A 308 1.39 -13.40 11.18
CA SER A 308 0.16 -12.59 11.31
C SER A 308 0.03 -11.53 10.20
N GLY A 309 1.05 -11.36 9.37
CA GLY A 309 1.06 -10.43 8.24
C GLY A 309 2.40 -10.52 7.51
N HIS A 310 2.36 -10.71 6.20
CA HIS A 310 3.55 -10.90 5.38
C HIS A 310 3.31 -10.43 3.94
N ILE A 311 4.32 -9.78 3.39
CA ILE A 311 4.31 -9.21 2.05
C ILE A 311 5.24 -10.02 1.14
N MET A 312 4.75 -10.41 -0.04
CA MET A 312 5.50 -11.18 -1.03
C MET A 312 5.21 -10.64 -2.43
N VAL A 313 6.08 -10.95 -3.40
CA VAL A 313 5.88 -10.55 -4.80
C VAL A 313 5.49 -11.76 -5.62
N VAL A 314 4.29 -11.79 -6.19
CA VAL A 314 3.94 -12.76 -7.24
C VAL A 314 4.65 -12.35 -8.52
N THR A 315 5.50 -13.23 -9.03
CA THR A 315 6.33 -12.99 -10.21
C THR A 315 5.86 -13.80 -11.41
N GLY A 316 5.04 -14.83 -11.20
CA GLY A 316 4.65 -15.72 -12.26
C GLY A 316 3.75 -16.86 -11.82
N PHE A 317 3.48 -17.75 -12.76
CA PHE A 317 2.74 -18.98 -12.54
C PHE A 317 3.38 -20.13 -13.30
N THR A 318 3.40 -21.32 -12.69
CA THR A 318 3.82 -22.52 -13.42
C THR A 318 2.81 -22.85 -14.52
N ALA A 319 3.16 -23.76 -15.43
CA ALA A 319 2.23 -24.24 -16.46
C ALA A 319 0.96 -24.89 -15.87
N ALA A 320 1.03 -25.40 -14.63
CA ALA A 320 -0.11 -25.95 -13.91
C ALA A 320 -0.94 -24.86 -13.17
N GLY A 321 -0.46 -23.62 -13.15
CA GLY A 321 -1.12 -22.48 -12.50
C GLY A 321 -0.79 -22.30 -11.02
N ASP A 322 0.25 -22.99 -10.51
CA ASP A 322 0.79 -22.75 -9.17
C ASP A 322 1.56 -21.42 -9.14
N VAL A 323 1.51 -20.74 -7.99
CA VAL A 323 2.02 -19.38 -7.84
C VAL A 323 3.53 -19.41 -7.70
N ILE A 324 4.23 -18.68 -8.57
CA ILE A 324 5.66 -18.38 -8.41
C ILE A 324 5.76 -17.04 -7.71
N ALA A 325 6.35 -17.02 -6.52
CA ALA A 325 6.48 -15.82 -5.71
C ALA A 325 7.90 -15.67 -5.16
N ASN A 326 8.38 -14.43 -5.14
CA ASN A 326 9.55 -14.04 -4.37
C ASN A 326 9.09 -13.77 -2.92
N ASP A 327 9.40 -14.69 -2.03
CA ASP A 327 9.16 -14.61 -0.60
C ASP A 327 10.40 -14.03 0.12
N PRO A 328 10.36 -12.77 0.58
CA PRO A 328 11.53 -12.17 1.22
C PRO A 328 11.91 -12.85 2.54
N ALA A 329 11.01 -13.59 3.20
CA ALA A 329 11.30 -14.37 4.40
C ALA A 329 12.06 -15.67 4.05
N ALA A 330 13.28 -15.49 3.54
CA ALA A 330 14.20 -16.52 3.12
C ALA A 330 15.58 -16.29 3.73
N PRO A 331 16.38 -17.33 4.01
CA PRO A 331 17.71 -17.15 4.61
C PRO A 331 18.68 -16.36 3.71
N ASP A 332 18.51 -16.40 2.39
CA ASP A 332 19.34 -15.72 1.40
C ASP A 332 18.54 -15.46 0.11
N ASP A 333 19.10 -14.69 -0.83
CA ASP A 333 18.43 -14.36 -2.10
C ASP A 333 18.15 -15.58 -2.96
N ALA A 334 19.00 -16.63 -2.89
CA ALA A 334 18.87 -17.82 -3.72
C ALA A 334 17.62 -18.64 -3.36
N THR A 335 17.09 -18.46 -2.16
CA THR A 335 15.95 -19.20 -1.60
C THR A 335 14.66 -18.37 -1.47
N VAL A 336 14.69 -17.11 -1.96
CA VAL A 336 13.52 -16.20 -2.01
C VAL A 336 12.46 -16.70 -2.99
N ARG A 337 12.88 -17.16 -4.18
CA ARG A 337 11.94 -17.66 -5.19
C ARG A 337 11.34 -18.99 -4.75
N ARG A 338 10.02 -19.04 -4.57
CA ARG A 338 9.25 -20.22 -4.15
C ARG A 338 8.06 -20.46 -5.07
N VAL A 339 7.59 -21.71 -5.08
CA VAL A 339 6.38 -22.12 -5.80
C VAL A 339 5.37 -22.62 -4.78
N TYR A 340 4.19 -22.02 -4.76
CA TYR A 340 3.11 -22.35 -3.84
C TYR A 340 1.93 -22.97 -4.56
N PRO A 341 1.28 -24.00 -3.97
CA PRO A 341 0.05 -24.54 -4.51
C PRO A 341 -1.02 -23.45 -4.65
N ARG A 342 -1.62 -23.33 -5.83
CA ARG A 342 -2.59 -22.27 -6.16
C ARG A 342 -3.68 -22.12 -5.10
N ALA A 343 -4.34 -23.22 -4.75
CA ALA A 343 -5.44 -23.25 -3.80
C ALA A 343 -5.03 -22.80 -2.40
N ALA A 344 -3.82 -23.16 -1.96
CA ALA A 344 -3.30 -22.76 -0.65
C ALA A 344 -3.01 -21.25 -0.62
N PHE A 345 -2.33 -20.74 -1.64
CA PHE A 345 -2.00 -19.32 -1.76
C PHE A 345 -3.27 -18.46 -1.84
N GLU A 346 -4.21 -18.81 -2.71
CA GLU A 346 -5.45 -18.06 -2.88
C GLU A 346 -6.28 -18.04 -1.58
N ASN A 347 -6.31 -19.16 -0.85
CA ASN A 347 -7.01 -19.24 0.44
C ASN A 347 -6.39 -18.34 1.51
N VAL A 348 -5.07 -18.30 1.66
CA VAL A 348 -4.43 -17.44 2.67
C VAL A 348 -4.49 -15.96 2.33
N TRP A 349 -4.54 -15.63 1.04
CA TRP A 349 -4.58 -14.26 0.53
C TRP A 349 -6.00 -13.66 0.52
N LEU A 350 -7.01 -14.38 0.03
CA LEU A 350 -8.36 -13.83 -0.20
C LEU A 350 -9.31 -13.89 1.01
N ARG A 351 -9.07 -14.78 1.99
CA ARG A 351 -9.98 -14.92 3.14
C ARG A 351 -10.04 -13.65 3.98
N SER A 352 -11.19 -13.38 4.59
CA SER A 352 -11.39 -12.20 5.44
C SER A 352 -10.56 -12.21 6.75
N SER A 353 -10.04 -13.37 7.18
CA SER A 353 -9.11 -13.45 8.31
C SER A 353 -7.65 -13.15 7.93
N GLY A 354 -7.37 -12.95 6.64
CA GLY A 354 -6.09 -12.47 6.11
C GLY A 354 -6.24 -11.02 5.65
N SER A 355 -5.64 -10.68 4.51
CA SER A 355 -5.77 -9.33 3.94
C SER A 355 -7.04 -9.15 3.10
N GLY A 356 -7.73 -10.22 2.71
CA GLY A 356 -8.89 -10.17 1.83
C GLY A 356 -8.57 -9.71 0.42
N GLY A 357 -7.41 -10.12 -0.12
CA GLY A 357 -7.03 -9.85 -1.51
C GLY A 357 -6.23 -8.57 -1.74
N ILE A 358 -5.69 -7.94 -0.69
CA ILE A 358 -4.91 -6.70 -0.82
C ILE A 358 -3.67 -6.93 -1.67
N VAL A 359 -3.42 -5.97 -2.57
CA VAL A 359 -2.23 -5.91 -3.41
C VAL A 359 -1.69 -4.49 -3.54
N TYR A 360 -0.40 -4.38 -3.82
CA TYR A 360 0.21 -3.15 -4.32
C TYR A 360 0.50 -3.34 -5.79
N ILE A 361 0.06 -2.38 -6.60
CA ILE A 361 0.41 -2.31 -8.00
C ILE A 361 1.43 -1.19 -8.15
N VAL A 362 2.59 -1.51 -8.73
CA VAL A 362 3.70 -0.57 -8.95
C VAL A 362 4.21 -0.75 -10.37
N ARG A 363 4.08 0.29 -11.19
CA ARG A 363 4.39 0.23 -12.62
C ARG A 363 4.87 1.59 -13.17
N PRO A 364 5.62 1.63 -14.28
CA PRO A 364 5.86 2.86 -15.02
C PRO A 364 4.55 3.43 -15.60
N PRO A 365 4.27 4.74 -15.50
CA PRO A 365 3.02 5.38 -15.95
C PRO A 365 2.62 5.11 -17.41
N GLU A 366 3.55 4.68 -18.25
CA GLU A 366 3.36 4.29 -19.64
C GLU A 366 2.86 2.84 -19.84
N ILE A 367 3.00 1.96 -18.84
CA ILE A 367 2.54 0.56 -18.92
C ILE A 367 1.07 0.48 -18.50
N PRO A 368 0.12 0.20 -19.41
CA PRO A 368 -1.31 0.22 -19.07
C PRO A 368 -1.69 -0.86 -18.06
N LEU A 369 -2.69 -0.57 -17.24
CA LEU A 369 -3.30 -1.58 -16.37
C LEU A 369 -4.13 -2.56 -17.22
N PRO A 370 -4.21 -3.84 -16.85
CA PRO A 370 -5.12 -4.78 -17.51
C PRO A 370 -6.59 -4.35 -17.29
N PRO A 371 -7.49 -4.58 -18.25
CA PRO A 371 -8.90 -4.26 -18.08
C PRO A 371 -9.52 -5.19 -17.04
N LEU A 372 -9.87 -4.65 -15.87
CA LEU A 372 -10.52 -5.37 -14.78
C LEU A 372 -11.71 -4.58 -14.25
N ASP A 373 -12.83 -5.26 -13.99
CA ASP A 373 -14.04 -4.61 -13.45
C ASP A 373 -13.81 -3.97 -12.06
N SER A 374 -12.89 -4.52 -11.25
CA SER A 374 -12.42 -3.94 -9.95
C SER A 374 -11.57 -2.70 -10.11
N VAL A 375 -10.94 -2.55 -11.27
CA VAL A 375 -10.06 -1.43 -11.60
C VAL A 375 -10.76 -0.64 -12.72
N SER A 376 -12.06 -0.39 -12.54
CA SER A 376 -12.77 0.59 -13.33
C SER A 376 -12.36 1.98 -12.81
N GLU A 377 -11.59 2.71 -13.61
CA GLU A 377 -11.25 4.10 -13.31
C GLU A 377 -12.52 4.94 -13.45
N GLN A 378 -13.16 5.27 -12.32
CA GLN A 378 -14.14 6.35 -12.31
C GLN A 378 -13.36 7.66 -12.14
N GLU A 379 -13.21 8.41 -13.23
CA GLU A 379 -12.74 9.79 -13.17
C GLU A 379 -13.88 10.66 -12.67
N ASP A 380 -13.68 11.34 -11.53
CA ASP A 380 -14.59 12.42 -11.13
C ASP A 380 -14.59 13.49 -12.24
N SER A 381 -15.76 13.73 -12.82
CA SER A 381 -15.99 14.75 -13.84
C SER A 381 -15.84 16.14 -13.21
N ARG A 382 -15.03 16.99 -13.85
CA ARG A 382 -14.74 18.38 -13.48
C ARG A 382 -15.94 19.26 -13.19
#